data_AF-A0A238KK18-F1
#
_entry.id   AF-A0A238KK18-F1
#
_cell.length_a   1.000
_cell.length_b   1.000
_cell.length_c   1.000
_cell.angle_alpha   90.00
_cell.angle_beta   90.00
_cell.angle_gamma   90.00
#
_symmetry.space_group_name_H-M   'P 1'
#
loop_
_entity.id
_entity.type
_entity.pdbx_description
1 polymer ?
#
loop_
_entity_poly.entity_id
_entity_poly.type
_entity_poly.pdbx_seq_one_letter_code
_entity_poly.pdbx_strand_id
1 'polypeptide(L)'
;MTVNAGILEAVTSTNVKVVAEAPAMAMGTLYQTLAHSTGILLENSVTGSRNADMVGLAAANQGIMQIYSVDTITDAVSVAQIIAANAG
;
A
#
# COMPACT_ATOMS: atom_id res chain seq x y z
N MET A 1 -32.44 40.52 -43.40
CA MET A 1 -32.41 39.53 -42.30
C MET A 1 -31.44 40.04 -41.24
N THR A 2 -31.92 40.76 -40.24
CA THR A 2 -31.08 41.21 -39.13
C THR A 2 -31.10 40.11 -38.09
N VAL A 3 -29.98 39.41 -37.96
CA VAL A 3 -29.76 38.50 -36.83
C VAL A 3 -29.95 39.31 -35.56
N ASN A 4 -30.92 38.91 -34.74
CA ASN A 4 -31.34 39.65 -33.56
C ASN A 4 -30.22 39.59 -32.50
N ALA A 5 -29.80 40.76 -32.01
CA ALA A 5 -28.72 40.87 -31.02
C ALA A 5 -28.98 40.03 -29.75
N GLY A 6 -30.23 39.88 -29.33
CA GLY A 6 -30.58 39.05 -28.16
C GLY A 6 -30.36 37.55 -28.38
N ILE A 7 -30.47 37.06 -29.61
CA ILE A 7 -30.17 35.65 -29.94
C ILE A 7 -28.64 35.44 -29.96
N LEU A 8 -27.89 36.41 -30.48
CA LEU A 8 -26.43 36.34 -30.51
C LEU A 8 -25.82 36.34 -29.10
N GLU A 9 -26.39 37.12 -28.19
CA GLU A 9 -25.97 37.19 -26.79
C GLU A 9 -26.33 35.91 -26.02
N ALA A 10 -27.52 35.34 -26.26
CA ALA A 10 -27.93 34.08 -25.66
C ALA A 10 -27.04 32.91 -26.09
N VAL A 11 -26.67 32.82 -27.37
CA VAL A 11 -25.79 31.76 -27.89
C VAL A 11 -24.34 31.96 -27.42
N THR A 12 -23.85 33.20 -27.37
CA THR A 12 -22.51 33.51 -26.83
C THR A 12 -22.41 33.18 -25.34
N SER A 13 -23.41 33.58 -24.55
CA SER A 13 -23.48 33.31 -23.11
C SER A 13 -23.59 31.81 -22.81
N THR A 14 -24.46 31.08 -23.53
CA THR A 14 -24.63 29.63 -23.36
C THR A 14 -23.35 28.86 -23.70
N ASN A 15 -22.68 29.21 -24.80
CA ASN A 15 -21.44 28.56 -25.21
C ASN A 15 -20.30 28.81 -24.21
N VAL A 16 -20.18 30.04 -23.69
CA VAL A 16 -19.20 30.36 -22.64
C VAL A 16 -19.51 29.63 -21.34
N LYS A 17 -20.79 29.48 -20.97
CA LYS A 17 -21.20 28.78 -19.74
C LYS A 17 -20.89 27.28 -19.80
N VAL A 18 -21.11 26.63 -20.95
CA VAL A 18 -20.79 25.21 -21.17
C VAL A 18 -19.28 24.96 -21.11
N VAL A 19 -18.48 25.83 -21.74
CA VAL A 19 -17.01 25.75 -21.69
C VAL A 19 -16.46 26.05 -20.29
N ALA A 20 -17.19 26.80 -19.46
CA ALA A 20 -16.80 27.06 -18.06
C ALA A 20 -17.27 25.97 -17.08
N GLU A 21 -18.42 25.34 -17.31
CA GLU A 21 -18.96 24.27 -16.44
C GLU A 21 -18.29 22.91 -16.72
N ALA A 22 -17.84 22.64 -17.95
CA ALA A 22 -17.14 21.41 -18.29
C ALA A 22 -15.81 21.20 -17.51
N PRO A 23 -14.93 22.22 -17.35
CA PRO A 23 -13.77 22.14 -16.48
C PRO A 23 -14.12 21.93 -15.00
N ALA A 24 -15.18 22.58 -14.48
CA ALA A 24 -15.58 22.43 -13.08
C ALA A 24 -16.07 21.01 -12.76
N MET A 25 -16.84 20.42 -13.67
CA MET A 25 -17.31 19.03 -13.57
C MET A 25 -16.15 18.03 -13.70
N ALA A 26 -15.26 18.24 -14.66
CA ALA A 26 -14.06 17.41 -14.82
C ALA A 26 -13.10 17.53 -13.63
N MET A 27 -12.94 18.72 -13.05
CA MET A 27 -12.14 18.92 -11.85
C MET A 27 -12.77 18.27 -10.63
N GLY A 28 -14.11 18.32 -10.49
CA GLY A 28 -14.82 17.63 -9.40
C GLY A 28 -14.62 16.11 -9.45
N THR A 29 -14.74 15.50 -10.63
CA THR A 29 -14.49 14.07 -10.80
C THR A 29 -13.02 13.72 -10.61
N LEU A 30 -12.10 14.55 -11.12
CA LEU A 30 -10.66 14.37 -10.91
C LEU A 30 -10.27 14.46 -9.43
N TYR A 31 -10.81 15.42 -8.67
CA TYR A 31 -10.58 15.49 -7.22
C TYR A 31 -11.09 14.26 -6.49
N GLN A 32 -12.26 13.74 -6.88
CA GLN A 32 -12.82 12.52 -6.30
C GLN A 32 -11.97 11.29 -6.67
N THR A 33 -11.54 11.17 -7.92
CA THR A 33 -10.63 10.11 -8.38
C THR A 33 -9.26 10.22 -7.72
N LEU A 34 -8.73 11.42 -7.55
CA LEU A 34 -7.47 11.67 -6.82
C LEU A 34 -7.63 11.28 -5.36
N ALA A 35 -8.66 11.75 -4.66
CA ALA A 35 -8.89 11.38 -3.25
C ALA A 35 -9.00 9.86 -3.07
N HIS A 36 -9.73 9.19 -3.96
CA HIS A 36 -9.86 7.73 -3.93
C HIS A 36 -8.54 7.01 -4.26
N SER A 37 -7.86 7.42 -5.34
CA SER A 37 -6.59 6.82 -5.77
C SER A 37 -5.47 7.05 -4.75
N THR A 38 -5.41 8.24 -4.14
CA THR A 38 -4.46 8.56 -3.06
C THR A 38 -4.76 7.73 -1.81
N GLY A 39 -6.03 7.48 -1.50
CA GLY A 39 -6.45 6.56 -0.44
C GLY A 39 -5.97 5.13 -0.69
N ILE A 40 -6.16 4.61 -1.91
CA ILE A 40 -5.66 3.27 -2.32
C ILE A 40 -4.12 3.22 -2.24
N LEU A 41 -3.43 4.27 -2.69
CA LEU A 41 -1.96 4.35 -2.61
C LEU A 41 -1.47 4.36 -1.15
N LEU A 42 -2.14 5.10 -0.27
CA LEU A 42 -1.84 5.10 1.17
C LEU A 42 -2.09 3.72 1.78
N GLU A 43 -3.22 3.08 1.47
CA GLU A 43 -3.53 1.74 1.94
C GLU A 43 -2.49 0.72 1.46
N ASN A 44 -2.11 0.77 0.18
CA ASN A 44 -1.06 -0.08 -0.38
C ASN A 44 0.30 0.17 0.27
N SER A 45 0.67 1.43 0.50
CA SER A 45 1.94 1.80 1.15
C SER A 45 1.99 1.34 2.61
N VAL A 46 0.91 1.55 3.37
CA VAL A 46 0.82 1.11 4.77
C VAL A 46 0.78 -0.42 4.86
N THR A 47 0.05 -1.08 3.97
CA THR A 47 -0.02 -2.55 3.91
C THR A 47 1.33 -3.16 3.53
N GLY A 48 2.04 -2.56 2.56
CA GLY A 48 3.41 -2.94 2.22
C GLY A 48 4.36 -2.82 3.40
N SER A 49 4.35 -1.69 4.10
CA SER A 49 5.17 -1.50 5.32
C SER A 49 4.80 -2.49 6.43
N ARG A 50 3.50 -2.69 6.72
CA ARG A 50 3.05 -3.65 7.74
C ARG A 50 3.45 -5.09 7.41
N ASN A 51 3.37 -5.48 6.14
CA ASN A 51 3.80 -6.81 5.70
C ASN A 51 5.31 -6.98 5.90
N ALA A 52 6.12 -5.97 5.60
CA ALA A 52 7.56 -6.01 5.82
C ALA A 52 7.91 -6.14 7.31
N ASP A 53 7.25 -5.38 8.19
CA ASP A 53 7.45 -5.47 9.64
C ASP A 53 7.04 -6.85 10.19
N MET A 54 5.91 -7.37 9.71
CA MET A 54 5.43 -8.71 10.10
C MET A 54 6.40 -9.81 9.66
N VAL A 55 6.90 -9.75 8.42
CA VAL A 55 7.89 -10.69 7.90
C VAL A 55 9.19 -10.58 8.70
N GLY A 56 9.63 -9.37 9.06
CA GLY A 56 10.79 -9.14 9.91
C GLY A 56 10.65 -9.81 11.29
N LEU A 57 9.51 -9.59 11.97
CA LEU A 57 9.22 -10.23 13.25
C LEU A 57 9.10 -11.76 13.12
N ALA A 58 8.45 -12.26 12.07
CA ALA A 58 8.34 -13.69 11.80
C ALA A 58 9.72 -14.33 11.54
N ALA A 59 10.57 -13.68 10.74
CA ALA A 59 11.93 -14.14 10.46
C ALA A 59 12.79 -14.15 11.73
N ALA A 60 12.69 -13.12 12.59
CA ALA A 60 13.36 -13.10 13.88
C ALA A 60 12.90 -14.25 14.79
N ASN A 61 11.59 -14.49 14.89
CA ASN A 61 11.05 -15.60 15.66
C ASN A 61 11.50 -16.96 15.11
N GLN A 62 11.51 -17.15 13.79
CA GLN A 62 12.02 -18.39 13.17
C GLN A 62 13.52 -18.56 13.42
N GLY A 63 14.31 -17.50 13.33
CA GLY A 63 15.73 -17.52 13.65
C GLY A 63 16.00 -17.89 15.10
N ILE A 64 15.25 -17.31 16.04
CA ILE A 64 15.30 -17.65 17.46
C ILE A 64 14.96 -19.13 17.68
N MET A 65 13.88 -19.63 17.06
CA MET A 65 13.51 -21.05 17.17
C MET A 65 14.60 -21.98 16.62
N GLN A 66 15.23 -21.60 15.52
CA GLN A 66 16.31 -22.40 14.93
C GLN A 66 17.54 -22.43 15.83
N ILE A 67 17.95 -21.29 16.41
CA ILE A 67 19.05 -21.22 17.37
C ILE A 67 18.76 -22.10 18.59
N TYR A 68 17.59 -21.96 19.21
CA TYR A 68 17.22 -22.77 20.38
C TYR A 68 17.22 -24.28 20.09
N SER A 69 16.79 -24.67 18.89
CA SER A 69 16.82 -26.08 18.47
C SER A 69 18.26 -26.61 18.32
N VAL A 70 19.14 -25.83 17.68
CA VAL A 70 20.56 -26.20 17.51
C VAL A 70 21.28 -26.32 18.85
N ASP A 71 21.08 -25.37 19.77
CA ASP A 71 21.70 -25.42 21.10
C ASP A 71 21.25 -26.66 21.89
N THR A 72 19.96 -27.00 21.83
CA THR A 72 19.40 -28.20 22.48
C THR A 72 20.00 -29.48 21.91
N ILE A 73 20.13 -29.58 20.58
CA ILE A 73 20.76 -30.74 19.93
C ILE A 73 22.25 -30.81 20.27
N THR A 74 22.94 -29.67 20.29
CA THR A 74 24.37 -29.61 20.60
C THR A 74 24.64 -30.07 22.03
N ASP A 75 23.85 -29.61 22.99
CA ASP A 75 23.95 -30.07 24.38
C ASP A 75 23.66 -31.58 24.49
N ALA A 76 22.61 -32.07 23.82
CA ALA A 76 22.30 -33.51 23.80
C ALA A 76 23.44 -34.36 23.19
N VAL A 77 24.09 -33.89 22.12
CA VAL A 77 25.25 -34.56 21.51
C VAL A 77 26.44 -34.52 22.46
N SER A 78 26.68 -33.40 23.13
CA SER A 78 27.75 -33.23 24.11
C SER A 78 27.62 -34.23 25.25
N VAL A 79 26.40 -34.37 25.80
CA VAL A 79 26.09 -35.36 26.84
C VAL A 79 26.28 -36.79 26.33
N ALA A 80 25.82 -37.11 25.12
CA ALA A 80 25.99 -38.44 24.52
C ALA A 80 27.47 -38.81 24.35
N GLN A 81 28.33 -37.87 23.94
CA GLN A 81 29.77 -38.08 23.82
C GLN A 81 30.43 -38.33 25.18
N ILE A 82 30.04 -37.61 26.24
CA ILE A 82 30.56 -37.82 27.60
C ILE A 82 30.21 -39.22 28.11
N ILE A 83 28.97 -39.68 27.88
CA ILE A 83 28.53 -41.04 28.28
C ILE A 83 29.30 -42.10 27.50
N ALA A 84 29.45 -41.94 26.18
CA ALA A 84 30.20 -42.87 25.34
C ALA A 84 31.69 -42.94 25.75
N ALA A 85 32.30 -41.81 26.10
CA ALA A 85 33.68 -41.75 26.57
C ALA A 85 33.88 -42.40 27.95
N ASN A 86 32.84 -42.50 28.79
CA ASN A 86 32.89 -43.18 30.09
C ASN A 86 32.61 -44.69 30.00
N ALA A 87 32.19 -45.20 28.83
CA ALA A 87 31.76 -46.58 28.64
C ALA A 87 32.86 -47.53 28.11
N GLY A 88 34.12 -47.07 28.02
CA GLY A 88 35.30 -47.86 27.66
C GLY A 88 36.37 -47.78 28.73
#